data_AF-W7DCF6-F1
#
_entry.id   AF-W7DCF6-F1
#
_cell.length_a   1.000
_cell.length_b   1.000
_cell.length_c   1.000
_cell.angle_alpha   90.00
_cell.angle_beta   90.00
_cell.angle_gamma   90.00
#
_symmetry.space_group_name_H-M   'P 1'
#
loop_
_entity.id
_entity.type
_entity.pdbx_description
1 polymer ?
#
loop_
_entity_poly.entity_id
_entity_poly.type
_entity_poly.pdbx_seq_one_letter_code
_entity_poly.pdbx_strand_id
1 'polypeptide(L)'
;MGLIQTKVGAFPYTLHENMAEIKKTGRVEYKNRLLFTILAAWVVLSFGASLGPEAALVGIIGGLVTWLVDHIKMDIQRKETLVNLGILGMLSVVFLAPFNGIAEDLDQDYQNQKLPRWSKLCLSLLVSLSGLATFVLVKGLLPLEKGVFSIRVPEISWSWLNLAYFLPIIILGSLFGIYFLFLQKAVQKVFQPIQNKILLALIGGVCIGLLGMVSHYFLFSGEHQLIEITKEIGDYSFWLLLALGLV
;
A
#
# COMPACT_ATOMS: atom_id res chain seq x y z
N MET A 1 -12.12 1.60 -16.19
CA MET A 1 -10.66 1.35 -16.15
C MET A 1 -10.02 1.12 -17.51
N GLY A 2 -10.49 0.15 -18.31
CA GLY A 2 -9.89 -0.13 -19.63
C GLY A 2 -9.71 1.12 -20.51
N LEU A 3 -10.73 1.99 -20.59
CA LEU A 3 -10.66 3.25 -21.33
C LEU A 3 -9.57 4.21 -20.81
N ILE A 4 -9.45 4.36 -19.49
CA ILE A 4 -8.40 5.19 -18.85
C ILE A 4 -7.03 4.63 -19.21
N GLN A 5 -6.85 3.31 -19.10
CA GLN A 5 -5.58 2.66 -19.42
C GLN A 5 -5.20 2.70 -20.90
N THR A 6 -6.18 2.80 -21.81
CA THR A 6 -5.94 2.97 -23.25
C THR A 6 -5.65 4.41 -23.63
N LYS A 7 -6.33 5.39 -23.04
CA LYS A 7 -6.27 6.80 -23.48
C LYS A 7 -5.28 7.66 -22.69
N VAL A 8 -5.07 7.33 -21.43
CA VAL A 8 -4.35 8.20 -20.48
C VAL A 8 -3.03 7.56 -20.05
N GLY A 9 -3.01 6.26 -19.80
CA GLY A 9 -1.82 5.54 -19.35
C GLY A 9 -2.14 4.54 -18.25
N ALA A 10 -1.13 3.83 -17.74
CA ALA A 10 -1.28 2.79 -16.71
C ALA A 10 -1.55 3.37 -15.31
N PHE A 11 -2.63 4.15 -15.16
CA PHE A 11 -3.05 4.76 -13.90
C PHE A 11 -4.17 3.96 -13.22
N PRO A 12 -4.21 3.93 -11.87
CA PRO A 12 -3.10 4.30 -10.97
C PRO A 12 -1.97 3.26 -11.08
N TYR A 13 -0.74 3.70 -10.81
CA TYR A 13 0.42 2.80 -10.74
C TYR A 13 0.31 1.91 -9.52
N THR A 14 0.85 0.69 -9.62
CA THR A 14 0.94 -0.25 -8.52
C THR A 14 1.92 0.22 -7.45
N LEU A 15 1.79 -0.30 -6.23
CA LEU A 15 2.74 -0.03 -5.15
C LEU A 15 4.17 -0.39 -5.58
N HIS A 16 4.35 -1.54 -6.25
CA HIS A 16 5.65 -1.99 -6.74
C HIS A 16 6.28 -1.00 -7.74
N GLU A 17 5.49 -0.47 -8.68
CA GLU A 17 5.98 0.51 -9.66
C GLU A 17 6.35 1.84 -8.99
N ASN A 18 5.51 2.34 -8.08
CA ASN A 18 5.80 3.56 -7.33
C ASN A 18 7.05 3.39 -6.44
N MET A 19 7.19 2.24 -5.76
CA MET A 19 8.38 1.93 -4.96
C MET A 19 9.62 1.80 -5.83
N ALA A 20 9.52 1.16 -7.00
CA ALA A 20 10.65 1.04 -7.93
C ALA A 20 11.11 2.41 -8.47
N GLU A 21 10.17 3.33 -8.72
CA GLU A 21 10.49 4.70 -9.12
C GLU A 21 11.16 5.48 -8.00
N ILE A 22 10.66 5.38 -6.76
CA ILE A 22 11.27 5.99 -5.58
C ILE A 22 12.69 5.43 -5.38
N LYS A 23 12.87 4.11 -5.52
CA LYS A 23 14.19 3.44 -5.46
C LYS A 23 15.13 3.77 -6.60
N LYS A 24 14.62 4.28 -7.74
CA LYS A 24 15.43 4.64 -8.92
C LYS A 24 15.72 6.13 -9.04
N THR A 25 14.78 6.99 -8.64
CA THR A 25 14.90 8.44 -8.77
C THR A 25 14.92 9.22 -7.45
N GLY A 26 14.55 8.60 -6.32
CA GLY A 26 14.32 9.30 -5.06
C GLY A 26 13.10 10.23 -5.08
N ARG A 27 12.26 10.15 -6.12
CA ARG A 27 11.14 11.07 -6.36
C ARG A 27 9.95 10.30 -6.93
N VAL A 28 8.78 10.94 -6.93
CA VAL A 28 7.61 10.47 -7.69
C VAL A 28 7.21 11.56 -8.66
N GLU A 29 7.18 11.25 -9.95
CA GLU A 29 6.82 12.21 -10.99
C GLU A 29 5.38 12.71 -10.81
N TYR A 30 5.19 14.03 -10.77
CA TYR A 30 3.87 14.63 -10.58
C TYR A 30 3.31 15.26 -11.86
N LYS A 31 4.16 15.68 -12.80
CA LYS A 31 3.71 16.40 -14.01
C LYS A 31 2.90 15.45 -14.89
N ASN A 32 1.67 15.86 -15.23
CA ASN A 32 0.73 15.05 -16.00
C ASN A 32 0.49 13.64 -15.44
N ARG A 33 0.76 13.42 -14.13
CA ARG A 33 0.56 12.14 -13.44
C ARG A 33 -0.35 12.27 -12.25
N LEU A 34 -0.18 13.33 -11.45
CA LEU A 34 -0.90 13.50 -10.19
C LEU A 34 -2.43 13.49 -10.40
N LEU A 35 -2.93 14.34 -11.29
CA LEU A 35 -4.37 14.46 -11.56
C LEU A 35 -4.97 13.14 -12.08
N PHE A 36 -4.31 12.48 -13.02
CA PHE A 36 -4.79 11.21 -13.57
C PHE A 36 -4.71 10.07 -12.56
N THR A 37 -3.71 10.07 -11.68
CA THR A 37 -3.62 9.11 -10.58
C THR A 37 -4.77 9.30 -9.61
N ILE A 38 -5.10 10.54 -9.23
CA ILE A 38 -6.24 10.85 -8.35
C ILE A 38 -7.55 10.38 -8.99
N LEU A 39 -7.81 10.76 -10.24
CA LEU A 39 -9.05 10.38 -10.93
C LEU A 39 -9.16 8.87 -11.13
N ALA A 40 -8.08 8.21 -11.54
CA ALA A 40 -8.08 6.77 -11.74
C ALA A 40 -8.24 6.05 -10.40
N ALA A 41 -7.52 6.45 -9.35
CA ALA A 41 -7.66 5.89 -8.02
C ALA A 41 -9.09 6.05 -7.50
N TRP A 42 -9.71 7.22 -7.67
CA TRP A 42 -11.09 7.45 -7.26
C TRP A 42 -12.05 6.48 -7.98
N VAL A 43 -11.95 6.35 -9.30
CA VAL A 43 -12.79 5.42 -10.04
C VAL A 43 -12.48 3.95 -9.70
N VAL A 44 -11.23 3.56 -9.45
CA VAL A 44 -10.89 2.17 -9.09
C VAL A 44 -11.47 1.83 -7.72
N LEU A 45 -11.23 2.69 -6.73
CA LEU A 45 -11.59 2.46 -5.34
C LEU A 45 -13.11 2.56 -5.13
N SER A 46 -13.79 3.48 -5.81
CA SER A 46 -15.26 3.59 -5.71
C SER A 46 -16.00 2.41 -6.34
N PHE A 47 -15.42 1.76 -7.35
CA PHE A 47 -16.03 0.60 -8.02
C PHE A 47 -15.62 -0.75 -7.42
N GLY A 48 -15.02 -0.76 -6.21
CA GLY A 48 -14.78 -1.99 -5.45
C GLY A 48 -13.66 -2.87 -5.98
N ALA A 49 -12.71 -2.30 -6.74
CA ALA A 49 -11.57 -3.07 -7.19
C ALA A 49 -10.75 -3.58 -5.99
N SER A 50 -10.27 -4.82 -6.08
CA SER A 50 -9.43 -5.44 -5.05
C SER A 50 -8.00 -4.91 -5.14
N LEU A 51 -7.84 -3.63 -4.79
CA LEU A 51 -6.57 -2.92 -4.73
C LEU A 51 -6.54 -2.12 -3.43
N GLY A 52 -5.42 -2.22 -2.71
CA GLY A 52 -5.19 -1.43 -1.51
C GLY A 52 -5.14 0.08 -1.81
N PRO A 53 -5.78 0.94 -0.99
CA PRO A 53 -5.70 2.39 -1.15
C PRO A 53 -4.27 2.92 -1.02
N GLU A 54 -3.38 2.18 -0.35
CA GLU A 54 -1.97 2.51 -0.13
C GLU A 54 -1.22 2.69 -1.44
N ALA A 55 -1.49 1.84 -2.43
CA ALA A 55 -0.83 1.92 -3.74
C ALA A 55 -1.10 3.28 -4.43
N ALA A 56 -2.34 3.75 -4.37
CA ALA A 56 -2.73 5.05 -4.90
C ALA A 56 -2.17 6.20 -4.05
N LEU A 57 -2.25 6.09 -2.72
CA LEU A 57 -1.79 7.12 -1.79
C LEU A 57 -0.28 7.39 -1.94
N VAL A 58 0.54 6.36 -2.10
CA VAL A 58 1.98 6.53 -2.36
C VAL A 58 2.22 7.40 -3.60
N GLY A 59 1.53 7.12 -4.71
CA GLY A 59 1.68 7.89 -5.94
C GLY A 59 1.19 9.33 -5.79
N ILE A 60 0.06 9.54 -5.13
CA ILE A 60 -0.57 10.86 -4.94
C ILE A 60 0.27 11.71 -3.97
N ILE A 61 0.54 11.20 -2.76
CA ILE A 61 1.27 11.95 -1.73
C ILE A 61 2.74 12.09 -2.14
N GLY A 62 3.37 11.06 -2.71
CA GLY A 62 4.73 11.15 -3.23
C GLY A 62 4.86 12.22 -4.33
N GLY A 63 3.90 12.27 -5.25
CA GLY A 63 3.83 13.32 -6.27
C GLY A 63 3.64 14.72 -5.65
N LEU A 64 2.77 14.85 -4.65
CA LEU A 64 2.56 16.11 -3.92
C LEU A 64 3.79 16.58 -3.15
N VAL A 65 4.51 15.68 -2.48
CA VAL A 65 5.77 15.99 -1.80
C VAL A 65 6.80 16.52 -2.79
N THR A 66 6.94 15.82 -3.93
CA THR A 66 7.85 16.22 -5.01
C THR A 66 7.48 17.59 -5.57
N TRP A 67 6.19 17.82 -5.85
CA TRP A 67 5.66 19.10 -6.31
C TRP A 67 5.92 20.23 -5.31
N LEU A 68 5.63 20.00 -4.03
CA LEU A 68 5.79 20.99 -2.97
C LEU A 68 7.24 21.46 -2.88
N VAL A 69 8.18 20.52 -2.81
CA VAL A 69 9.61 20.85 -2.66
C VAL A 69 10.18 21.54 -3.91
N ASP A 70 9.69 21.19 -5.10
CA ASP A 70 10.11 21.88 -6.32
C ASP A 70 9.74 23.36 -6.33
N HIS A 71 8.62 23.73 -5.68
CA HIS A 71 8.15 25.11 -5.57
C HIS A 71 8.83 25.90 -4.44
N ILE A 72 9.58 25.25 -3.54
CA ILE A 72 10.35 25.93 -2.51
C ILE A 72 11.60 26.58 -3.12
N LYS A 73 11.96 27.79 -2.69
CA LYS A 73 13.20 28.47 -3.12
C LYS A 73 14.39 27.98 -2.30
N MET A 74 15.04 26.90 -2.75
CA MET A 74 16.23 26.31 -2.13
C MET A 74 17.19 25.77 -3.19
N ASP A 75 18.44 25.54 -2.77
CA ASP A 75 19.43 24.84 -3.59
C ASP A 75 18.97 23.42 -3.96
N ILE A 76 19.36 22.96 -5.16
CA ILE A 76 18.94 21.67 -5.74
C ILE A 76 19.29 20.50 -4.81
N GLN A 77 20.48 20.52 -4.19
CA GLN A 77 20.91 19.43 -3.31
C GLN A 77 20.06 19.35 -2.04
N ARG A 78 19.67 20.52 -1.51
CA ARG A 78 18.76 20.60 -0.34
C ARG A 78 17.35 20.15 -0.70
N LYS A 79 16.88 20.45 -1.92
CA LYS A 79 15.59 19.96 -2.42
C LYS A 79 15.56 18.45 -2.51
N GLU A 80 16.59 17.81 -3.07
CA GLU A 80 16.65 16.34 -3.16
C GLU A 80 16.60 15.69 -1.77
N THR A 81 17.38 16.21 -0.83
CA THR A 81 17.35 15.74 0.57
C THR A 81 15.96 15.89 1.18
N LEU A 82 15.29 17.02 0.93
CA LEU A 82 13.97 17.30 1.48
C LEU A 82 12.87 16.44 0.86
N VAL A 83 12.93 16.16 -0.45
CA VAL A 83 12.00 15.21 -1.10
C VAL A 83 12.20 13.81 -0.54
N ASN A 84 13.44 13.35 -0.39
CA ASN A 84 13.73 12.05 0.19
C ASN A 84 13.12 11.94 1.60
N LEU A 85 13.45 12.87 2.50
CA LEU A 85 12.88 12.89 3.86
C LEU A 85 11.34 12.92 3.84
N GLY A 86 10.74 13.69 2.93
CA GLY A 86 9.29 13.76 2.75
C GLY A 86 8.68 12.43 2.29
N ILE A 87 9.34 11.70 1.39
CA ILE A 87 8.90 10.37 0.94
C ILE A 87 8.97 9.36 2.09
N LEU A 88 10.03 9.40 2.92
CA LEU A 88 10.13 8.53 4.10
C LEU A 88 9.01 8.84 5.10
N GLY A 89 8.76 10.12 5.36
CA GLY A 89 7.63 10.55 6.21
C GLY A 89 6.28 10.10 5.66
N MET A 90 6.08 10.21 4.35
CA MET A 90 4.89 9.72 3.67
C MET A 90 4.72 8.22 3.84
N LEU A 91 5.77 7.41 3.61
CA LEU A 91 5.72 5.96 3.79
C LEU A 91 5.37 5.59 5.23
N SER A 92 5.97 6.27 6.20
CA SER A 92 5.67 6.07 7.61
C SER A 92 4.22 6.35 7.95
N VAL A 93 3.61 7.39 7.37
CA VAL A 93 2.20 7.74 7.59
C VAL A 93 1.26 6.78 6.85
N VAL A 94 1.52 6.47 5.57
CA VAL A 94 0.67 5.59 4.75
C VAL A 94 0.58 4.19 5.37
N PHE A 95 1.69 3.66 5.89
CA PHE A 95 1.72 2.34 6.52
C PHE A 95 1.52 2.37 8.05
N LEU A 96 1.26 3.54 8.64
CA LEU A 96 1.21 3.76 10.09
C LEU A 96 2.41 3.15 10.85
N ALA A 97 3.57 3.09 10.21
CA ALA A 97 4.75 2.38 10.68
C ALA A 97 5.95 3.32 10.64
N PRO A 98 6.34 3.94 11.77
CA PRO A 98 7.43 4.92 11.80
C PRO A 98 8.78 4.34 11.33
N PHE A 99 8.93 3.02 11.42
CA PHE A 99 10.15 2.32 11.03
C PHE A 99 10.16 1.89 9.56
N ASN A 100 9.02 1.80 8.88
CA ASN A 100 8.99 1.41 7.46
C ASN A 100 9.68 2.46 6.58
N GLY A 101 9.45 3.74 6.85
CA GLY A 101 10.19 4.81 6.17
C GLY A 101 11.70 4.76 6.44
N ILE A 102 12.14 4.18 7.56
CA ILE A 102 13.56 4.08 7.92
C ILE A 102 14.21 2.85 7.30
N ALA A 103 13.50 1.71 7.26
CA ALA A 103 13.97 0.49 6.63
C ALA A 103 14.29 0.73 5.14
N GLU A 104 13.44 1.49 4.45
CA GLU A 104 13.66 1.88 3.06
C GLU A 104 14.90 2.78 2.90
N ASP A 105 15.20 3.63 3.88
CA ASP A 105 16.37 4.53 3.88
C ASP A 105 17.69 3.78 4.12
N LEU A 106 17.64 2.67 4.86
CA LEU A 106 18.79 1.79 5.12
C LEU A 106 19.16 0.95 3.89
N ASP A 107 18.17 0.59 3.07
CA ASP A 107 18.37 -0.10 1.79
C ASP A 107 18.81 0.85 0.65
N GLN A 108 18.68 2.17 0.85
CA GLN A 108 18.98 3.17 -0.16
C GLN A 108 20.46 3.55 -0.21
N ASP A 109 21.18 2.88 -1.12
CA ASP A 109 22.58 3.16 -1.48
C ASP A 109 22.71 4.34 -2.49
N TYR A 110 21.99 5.44 -2.24
CA TYR A 110 21.94 6.58 -3.16
C TYR A 110 23.21 7.44 -3.12
N GLN A 111 24.23 6.93 -3.81
CA GLN A 111 25.35 7.51 -4.58
C GLN A 111 25.86 8.95 -4.39
N ASN A 112 25.27 9.87 -3.62
CA ASN A 112 25.80 11.24 -3.48
C ASN A 112 25.27 11.98 -2.24
N GLN A 113 25.40 11.42 -1.02
CA GLN A 113 24.89 12.09 0.18
C GLN A 113 25.98 12.46 1.18
N LYS A 114 26.05 13.76 1.52
CA LYS A 114 27.03 14.37 2.44
C LYS A 114 26.60 14.37 3.92
N LEU A 115 25.39 13.91 4.24
CA LEU A 115 24.89 13.87 5.62
C LEU A 115 25.46 12.65 6.37
N PRO A 116 25.97 12.82 7.60
CA PRO A 116 26.38 11.69 8.42
C PRO A 116 25.17 10.80 8.74
N ARG A 117 25.38 9.47 8.72
CA ARG A 117 24.33 8.45 8.88
C ARG A 117 23.41 8.70 10.09
N TRP A 118 23.98 9.08 11.23
CA TRP A 118 23.23 9.38 12.45
C TRP A 118 22.28 10.58 12.31
N SER A 119 22.73 11.67 11.69
CA SER A 119 21.86 12.83 11.48
C SER A 119 20.71 12.51 10.55
N LYS A 120 20.95 11.70 9.51
CA LYS A 120 19.90 11.25 8.58
C LYS A 120 18.86 10.39 9.29
N LEU A 121 19.30 9.42 10.10
CA LEU A 121 18.41 8.58 10.92
C LEU A 121 17.58 9.39 11.92
N CYS A 122 18.20 10.35 12.61
CA CYS A 122 17.47 11.23 13.53
C CYS A 122 16.43 12.08 12.80
N LEU A 123 16.78 12.61 11.62
CA LEU A 123 15.85 13.41 10.81
C LEU A 123 14.71 12.54 10.25
N SER A 124 14.99 11.33 9.76
CA SER A 124 13.95 10.43 9.24
C SER A 124 13.00 9.96 10.33
N LEU A 125 13.51 9.69 11.54
CA LEU A 125 12.70 9.42 12.73
C LEU A 125 11.82 10.62 13.09
N LEU A 126 12.41 11.82 13.17
CA LEU A 126 11.66 13.04 13.50
C LEU A 126 10.55 13.32 12.48
N VAL A 127 10.85 13.19 11.19
CA VAL A 127 9.87 13.37 10.11
C VAL A 127 8.77 12.31 10.17
N SER A 128 9.13 11.05 10.40
CA SER A 128 8.15 9.96 10.53
C SER A 128 7.23 10.14 11.74
N LEU A 129 7.79 10.48 12.90
CA LEU A 129 7.04 10.71 14.12
C LEU A 129 6.16 11.95 14.03
N SER A 130 6.67 13.05 13.47
CA SER A 130 5.88 14.28 13.29
C SER A 130 4.75 14.09 12.26
N GLY A 131 4.99 13.35 11.18
CA GLY A 131 3.96 12.95 10.23
C GLY A 131 2.85 12.13 10.88
N LEU A 132 3.23 11.11 11.66
CA LEU A 132 2.27 10.28 12.40
C LEU A 132 1.51 11.06 13.47
N ALA A 133 2.20 11.91 14.23
CA ALA A 133 1.57 12.77 15.23
C ALA A 133 0.55 13.70 14.58
N THR A 134 0.91 14.31 13.44
CA THR A 134 0.01 15.17 12.67
C THR A 134 -1.19 14.38 12.16
N PHE A 135 -0.97 13.17 11.63
CA PHE A 135 -2.05 12.29 11.20
C PHE A 135 -3.02 11.96 12.35
N VAL A 136 -2.50 11.60 13.53
CA VAL A 136 -3.32 11.33 14.73
C VAL A 136 -4.09 12.56 15.19
N LEU A 137 -3.46 13.74 15.19
CA LEU A 137 -4.10 15.00 15.55
C LEU A 137 -5.24 15.36 14.59
N VAL A 138 -4.98 15.32 13.28
CA VAL A 138 -5.99 15.62 12.26
C VAL A 138 -7.15 14.62 12.34
N LYS A 139 -6.85 13.33 12.53
CA LYS A 139 -7.85 12.28 12.74
C LYS A 139 -8.69 12.53 14.00
N GLY A 140 -8.10 13.06 15.07
CA GLY A 140 -8.81 13.38 16.31
C GLY A 140 -9.68 14.64 16.22
N LEU A 141 -9.32 15.60 15.37
CA LEU A 141 -10.06 16.85 15.16
C LEU A 141 -11.25 16.69 14.20
N LEU A 142 -11.11 15.81 13.22
CA LEU A 142 -12.18 15.54 12.26
C LEU A 142 -13.11 14.45 12.79
N PRO A 143 -14.45 14.56 12.60
CA PRO A 143 -15.40 13.50 12.94
C PRO A 143 -15.31 12.36 11.92
N LEU A 144 -14.15 11.72 11.84
CA LEU A 144 -13.92 10.55 10.98
C LEU A 144 -14.34 9.28 11.72
N GLU A 145 -14.87 8.31 10.99
CA GLU A 145 -15.16 6.99 11.55
C GLU A 145 -13.91 6.37 12.18
N LYS A 146 -14.11 5.57 13.23
CA LYS A 146 -13.02 4.90 13.95
C LYS A 146 -12.24 4.05 12.96
N GLY A 147 -11.01 4.49 12.69
CA GLY A 147 -10.17 3.92 11.63
C GLY A 147 -10.00 2.40 11.69
N VAL A 148 -9.78 1.87 10.50
CA VAL A 148 -9.79 0.47 10.08
C VAL A 148 -8.66 -0.33 10.77
N PHE A 149 -7.48 0.24 10.96
CA PHE A 149 -6.36 -0.43 11.65
C PHE A 149 -6.45 -0.54 13.19
N SER A 150 -7.58 -0.97 13.73
CA SER A 150 -7.70 -1.41 15.14
C SER A 150 -7.72 -2.93 15.22
N ILE A 151 -6.67 -3.59 14.71
CA ILE A 151 -6.45 -5.02 14.94
C ILE A 151 -6.27 -5.18 16.45
N ARG A 152 -7.31 -5.68 17.13
CA ARG A 152 -7.21 -6.04 18.55
C ARG A 152 -6.52 -7.38 18.60
N VAL A 153 -5.24 -7.37 18.94
CA VAL A 153 -4.54 -8.59 19.30
C VAL A 153 -5.15 -9.07 20.61
N PRO A 154 -5.73 -10.28 20.68
CA PRO A 154 -6.26 -10.82 21.93
C PRO A 154 -5.14 -10.90 22.97
N GLU A 155 -5.47 -10.91 24.25
CA GLU A 155 -4.47 -11.04 25.32
C GLU A 155 -3.74 -12.39 25.16
N ILE A 156 -2.48 -12.35 24.73
CA ILE A 156 -1.64 -13.53 24.54
C ILE A 156 -1.00 -13.87 25.87
N SER A 157 -1.24 -15.08 26.38
CA SER A 157 -0.45 -15.64 27.47
C SER A 157 0.94 -16.02 26.94
N TRP A 158 1.93 -15.18 27.26
CA TRP A 158 3.31 -15.41 26.85
C TRP A 158 3.88 -16.62 27.59
N SER A 159 4.01 -17.73 26.88
CA SER A 159 4.63 -18.98 27.35
C SER A 159 5.58 -19.49 26.29
N TRP A 160 6.73 -20.05 26.69
CA TRP A 160 7.70 -20.64 25.78
C TRP A 160 7.13 -21.77 24.93
N LEU A 161 6.12 -22.48 25.44
CA LEU A 161 5.37 -23.49 24.68
C LEU A 161 4.43 -22.86 23.64
N ASN A 162 3.85 -21.69 23.95
CA ASN A 162 3.01 -20.97 22.99
C ASN A 162 3.84 -20.39 21.84
N LEU A 163 5.11 -20.09 22.10
CA LEU A 163 6.07 -19.67 21.08
C LEU A 163 6.27 -20.72 19.97
N ALA A 164 6.16 -22.01 20.30
CA ALA A 164 6.30 -23.09 19.33
C ALA A 164 5.18 -23.09 18.27
N TYR A 165 3.99 -22.57 18.59
CA TYR A 165 2.89 -22.44 17.62
C TYR A 165 3.12 -21.34 16.56
N PHE A 166 4.02 -20.38 16.80
CA PHE A 166 4.35 -19.40 15.76
C PHE A 166 5.09 -20.04 14.59
N LEU A 167 5.91 -21.07 14.83
CA LEU A 167 6.68 -21.72 13.78
C LEU A 167 5.79 -22.33 12.68
N PRO A 168 4.78 -23.18 12.98
CA PRO A 168 3.86 -23.67 11.95
C PRO A 168 3.03 -22.56 11.33
N ILE A 169 2.65 -21.50 12.07
CA ILE A 169 1.92 -20.35 11.53
C ILE A 169 2.77 -19.59 10.49
N ILE A 170 4.05 -19.34 10.78
CA ILE A 170 4.99 -18.69 9.85
C ILE A 170 5.19 -19.55 8.60
N ILE A 171 5.33 -20.87 8.76
CA ILE A 171 5.46 -21.80 7.64
C ILE A 171 4.19 -21.76 6.77
N LEU A 172 3.01 -21.87 7.37
CA LEU A 172 1.73 -21.80 6.66
C LEU A 172 1.56 -20.46 5.93
N GLY A 173 1.82 -19.34 6.61
CA GLY A 173 1.77 -18.01 6.00
C GLY A 173 2.73 -17.87 4.82
N SER A 174 3.94 -18.43 4.94
CA SER A 174 4.93 -18.44 3.86
C SER A 174 4.47 -19.29 2.67
N LEU A 175 3.86 -20.45 2.92
CA LEU A 175 3.28 -21.31 1.88
C LEU A 175 2.13 -20.60 1.15
N PHE A 176 1.24 -19.91 1.87
CA PHE A 176 0.20 -19.08 1.27
C PHE A 176 0.79 -17.94 0.42
N GLY A 177 1.87 -17.30 0.88
CA GLY A 177 2.58 -16.29 0.10
C GLY A 177 3.16 -16.84 -1.20
N ILE A 178 3.77 -18.02 -1.17
CA ILE A 178 4.28 -18.70 -2.37
C ILE A 178 3.14 -19.08 -3.32
N TYR A 179 2.04 -19.60 -2.78
CA TYR A 179 0.83 -19.93 -3.54
C TYR A 179 0.27 -18.69 -4.25
N PHE A 180 0.17 -17.55 -3.55
CA PHE A 180 -0.27 -16.29 -4.13
C PHE A 180 0.63 -15.83 -5.29
N LEU A 181 1.96 -15.90 -5.11
CA LEU A 181 2.91 -15.55 -6.18
C LEU A 181 2.80 -16.48 -7.39
N PHE A 182 2.55 -17.77 -7.17
CA PHE A 182 2.31 -18.72 -8.24
C PHE A 182 1.02 -18.38 -8.99
N LEU A 183 -0.07 -18.11 -8.27
CA LEU A 183 -1.37 -17.78 -8.84
C LEU A 183 -1.29 -16.46 -9.64
N GLN A 184 -0.63 -15.44 -9.12
CA GLN A 184 -0.39 -14.18 -9.83
C GLN A 184 0.34 -14.42 -11.17
N LYS A 185 1.41 -15.23 -11.17
CA LYS A 185 2.14 -15.57 -12.40
C LYS A 185 1.29 -16.39 -13.37
N ALA A 186 0.48 -17.32 -12.87
CA ALA A 186 -0.42 -18.13 -13.69
C ALA A 186 -1.47 -17.26 -14.38
N VAL A 187 -2.15 -16.39 -13.63
CA VAL A 187 -3.13 -15.43 -14.17
C VAL A 187 -2.47 -14.51 -15.19
N GLN A 188 -1.31 -13.92 -14.86
CA GLN A 188 -0.58 -13.08 -15.81
C GLN A 188 -0.27 -13.82 -17.11
N LYS A 189 0.19 -15.08 -17.04
CA LYS A 189 0.51 -15.88 -18.22
C LYS A 189 -0.73 -16.23 -19.06
N VAL A 190 -1.86 -16.54 -18.42
CA VAL A 190 -3.13 -16.84 -19.11
C VAL A 190 -3.67 -15.63 -19.84
N PHE A 191 -3.56 -14.44 -19.25
CA PHE A 191 -4.10 -13.20 -19.80
C PHE A 191 -3.10 -12.38 -20.62
N GLN A 192 -1.81 -12.73 -20.60
CA GLN A 192 -0.75 -12.13 -21.42
C GLN A 192 -1.07 -12.01 -22.93
N PRO A 193 -1.68 -13.02 -23.60
CA PRO A 193 -1.96 -12.91 -25.04
C PRO A 193 -3.02 -11.86 -25.38
N ILE A 194 -3.81 -11.40 -24.40
CA ILE A 194 -4.87 -10.42 -24.63
C ILE A 194 -4.27 -9.01 -24.53
N GLN A 195 -3.99 -8.38 -25.68
CA GLN A 195 -3.45 -7.01 -25.71
C GLN A 195 -4.53 -5.93 -25.47
N ASN A 196 -5.81 -6.27 -25.66
CA ASN A 196 -6.90 -5.30 -25.51
C ASN A 196 -7.22 -5.04 -24.03
N LYS A 197 -6.74 -3.90 -23.52
CA LYS A 197 -6.96 -3.46 -22.13
C LYS A 197 -8.44 -3.27 -21.77
N ILE A 198 -9.29 -2.94 -22.73
CA ILE A 198 -10.74 -2.81 -22.49
C ILE A 198 -11.34 -4.19 -22.24
N LEU A 199 -10.96 -5.19 -23.04
CA LEU A 199 -11.41 -6.56 -22.86
C LEU A 199 -10.92 -7.13 -21.52
N LEU A 200 -9.65 -6.93 -21.17
CA LEU A 200 -9.11 -7.32 -19.86
C LEU A 200 -9.88 -6.68 -18.70
N ALA A 201 -10.17 -5.38 -18.79
CA ALA A 201 -10.93 -4.68 -17.77
C ALA A 201 -12.38 -5.17 -17.67
N LEU A 202 -13.00 -5.55 -18.80
CA LEU A 202 -14.34 -6.15 -18.81
C LEU A 202 -14.34 -7.53 -18.17
N ILE A 203 -13.39 -8.40 -18.53
CA ILE A 203 -13.28 -9.73 -17.94
C ILE A 203 -13.06 -9.63 -16.43
N GLY A 204 -12.07 -8.85 -15.99
CA GLY A 204 -11.80 -8.64 -14.58
C GLY A 204 -12.98 -8.02 -13.83
N GLY A 205 -13.65 -7.03 -14.43
CA GLY A 205 -14.83 -6.40 -13.86
C GLY A 205 -16.03 -7.34 -13.72
N VAL A 206 -16.29 -8.18 -14.73
CA VAL A 206 -17.35 -9.20 -14.67
C VAL A 206 -17.02 -10.26 -13.63
N CYS A 207 -15.78 -10.75 -13.58
CA CYS A 207 -15.35 -11.72 -12.58
C CYS A 207 -15.52 -11.19 -11.15
N ILE A 208 -15.01 -9.99 -10.87
CA ILE A 208 -15.15 -9.35 -9.55
C ILE A 208 -16.62 -9.06 -9.24
N GLY A 209 -17.41 -8.61 -10.22
CA GLY A 209 -18.84 -8.36 -10.05
C GLY A 209 -19.62 -9.63 -9.69
N LEU A 210 -19.33 -10.75 -10.36
CA LEU A 210 -19.94 -12.05 -10.05
C LEU A 210 -19.52 -12.57 -8.67
N LEU A 211 -18.24 -12.45 -8.31
CA LEU A 211 -17.76 -12.80 -6.97
C LEU A 211 -18.41 -11.92 -5.90
N GLY A 212 -18.55 -10.62 -6.16
CA GLY A 212 -19.24 -9.67 -5.28
C GLY A 212 -20.72 -9.98 -5.09
N MET A 213 -21.39 -10.58 -6.08
CA MET A 213 -22.76 -11.09 -5.93
C MET A 213 -22.84 -12.31 -5.00
N VAL A 214 -21.82 -13.16 -5.00
CA VAL A 214 -21.74 -14.31 -4.08
C VAL A 214 -21.47 -13.84 -2.66
N SER A 215 -20.54 -12.89 -2.48
CA SER A 215 -20.19 -12.35 -1.17
C SER A 215 -19.50 -11.00 -1.28
N HIS A 216 -19.88 -10.08 -0.39
CA HIS A 216 -19.24 -8.76 -0.27
C HIS A 216 -17.77 -8.84 0.21
N TYR A 217 -17.35 -9.99 0.76
CA TYR A 217 -15.96 -10.22 1.19
C TYR A 217 -14.95 -10.23 0.02
N PHE A 218 -15.42 -10.45 -1.22
CA PHE A 218 -14.56 -10.44 -2.42
C PHE A 218 -14.38 -9.05 -3.04
N LEU A 219 -15.04 -8.01 -2.51
CA LEU A 219 -14.92 -6.63 -2.99
C LEU A 219 -13.95 -5.84 -2.13
N PHE A 220 -13.30 -4.84 -2.75
CA PHE A 220 -12.31 -3.96 -2.10
C PHE A 220 -11.04 -4.71 -1.62
N SER A 221 -10.19 -4.02 -0.84
CA SER A 221 -8.90 -4.53 -0.36
C SER A 221 -9.00 -5.61 0.71
N GLY A 222 -10.19 -5.90 1.22
CA GLY A 222 -10.39 -6.82 2.36
C GLY A 222 -10.02 -6.22 3.73
N GLU A 223 -9.50 -4.99 3.79
CA GLU A 223 -9.00 -4.36 5.02
C GLU A 223 -10.09 -4.20 6.09
N HIS A 224 -11.27 -3.71 5.68
CA HIS A 224 -12.42 -3.56 6.57
C HIS A 224 -12.93 -4.92 7.06
N GLN A 225 -12.99 -5.88 6.15
CA GLN A 225 -13.49 -7.22 6.39
C GLN A 225 -12.59 -8.00 7.36
N LEU A 226 -11.27 -7.83 7.29
CA LEU A 226 -10.33 -8.46 8.22
C LEU A 226 -10.60 -8.06 9.68
N ILE A 227 -11.02 -6.82 9.93
CA ILE A 227 -11.34 -6.36 11.30
C ILE A 227 -12.62 -7.02 11.81
N GLU A 228 -13.63 -7.12 10.96
CA GLU A 228 -14.89 -7.75 11.31
C GLU A 228 -14.68 -9.24 11.61
N ILE A 229 -13.95 -9.94 10.73
CA ILE A 229 -13.61 -11.35 10.90
C ILE A 229 -12.80 -11.58 12.18
N THR A 230 -11.84 -10.71 12.51
CA THR A 230 -11.05 -10.86 13.75
C THR A 230 -11.86 -10.62 15.03
N LYS A 231 -12.96 -9.87 14.98
CA LYS A 231 -13.87 -9.68 16.13
C LYS A 231 -14.77 -10.89 16.37
N GLU A 232 -15.20 -11.55 15.31
CA GLU A 232 -16.22 -12.62 15.34
C GLU A 232 -15.65 -13.97 14.91
N ILE A 233 -14.33 -14.17 15.03
CA ILE A 233 -13.62 -15.32 14.43
C ILE A 233 -14.14 -16.69 14.91
N GLY A 234 -14.76 -16.75 16.08
CA GLY A 234 -15.39 -17.95 16.64
C GLY A 234 -16.67 -18.38 15.92
N ASP A 235 -17.33 -17.48 15.20
CA ASP A 235 -18.59 -17.74 14.51
C ASP A 235 -18.38 -18.20 13.05
N TYR A 236 -17.17 -18.01 12.51
CA TYR A 236 -16.82 -18.43 11.16
C TYR A 236 -16.30 -19.86 11.13
N SER A 237 -16.81 -20.67 10.20
CA SER A 237 -16.28 -22.00 9.96
C SER A 237 -14.85 -21.95 9.40
N PHE A 238 -14.00 -22.90 9.81
CA PHE A 238 -12.64 -23.05 9.28
C PHE A 238 -12.60 -23.08 7.74
N TRP A 239 -13.57 -23.77 7.12
CA TRP A 239 -13.64 -23.89 5.66
C TRP A 239 -13.96 -22.58 4.95
N LEU A 240 -14.80 -21.73 5.55
CA LEU A 240 -15.10 -20.41 5.02
C LEU A 240 -13.86 -19.50 5.11
N LEU A 241 -13.15 -19.53 6.23
CA LEU A 241 -11.89 -18.79 6.41
C LEU A 241 -10.81 -19.26 5.41
N LEU A 242 -10.71 -20.57 5.19
CA LEU A 242 -9.80 -21.14 4.20
C LEU A 242 -10.17 -20.70 2.78
N ALA A 243 -11.46 -20.74 2.42
CA ALA A 243 -11.93 -20.32 1.11
C ALA A 243 -11.66 -18.82 0.86
N LEU A 244 -11.90 -17.98 1.87
CA LEU A 244 -11.58 -16.54 1.82
C LEU A 244 -10.08 -16.29 1.66
N GLY A 245 -9.22 -17.12 2.27
CA GLY A 245 -7.77 -16.99 2.14
C GLY A 245 -7.18 -17.52 0.82
N LEU A 246 -7.95 -18.30 0.05
CA LEU A 246 -7.50 -18.94 -1.20
C LEU A 246 -7.88 -18.17 -2.47
N VAL A 247 -8.84 -17.25 -2.39
CA VAL A 247 -9.37 -16.43 -3.49
C VAL A 247 -8.78 -15.02 -3.42
#